data_AF-A0A971THT1-F1
#
_entry.id   AF-A0A971THT1-F1
#
_cell.length_a   1.000
_cell.length_b   1.000
_cell.length_c   1.000
_cell.angle_alpha   90.00
_cell.angle_beta   90.00
_cell.angle_gamma   90.00
#
_symmetry.space_group_name_H-M   'P 1'
#
loop_
_entity.id
_entity.type
_entity.pdbx_description
1 polymer ?
#
loop_
_entity_poly.entity_id
_entity_poly.type
_entity_poly.pdbx_seq_one_letter_code
_entity_poly.pdbx_strand_id
1 'polypeptide(L)'
;VVKNLLGAYDPDNIEKQALADPNLPANHQPGEVELAAAQVTLMKIAAAPFTGDLNAFIENVRKIHEQVIDNINIDTLEFAGWDQDAKYKAAELAEEFVAYLEANKDEITALQIYYNQPYRRREITEKMIKEVLNLIKADKPALAPLRVWKAYEQLDNNRGSSPKTELTALVALIRRVTGLDRILTPYDKTVDRNFQDWIFKKHAGAVEKFTAEQLAWLHMMKDHIAISFHLDREDFDYDPFNAQGGLGKAWQLFGDKTEEIIEELNEVLVA
;
A
#
# COMPACT_ATOMS: atom_id res chain seq x y z
N VAL A 1 -4.16 -31.21 16.62
CA VAL A 1 -5.27 -31.49 15.69
C VAL A 1 -5.82 -32.91 15.86
N VAL A 2 -5.03 -33.97 15.63
CA VAL A 2 -5.48 -35.38 15.80
C VAL A 2 -6.10 -35.67 17.17
N LYS A 3 -5.46 -35.18 18.25
CA LYS A 3 -6.00 -35.30 19.62
C LYS A 3 -7.40 -34.69 19.78
N ASN A 4 -7.66 -33.55 19.14
CA ASN A 4 -8.94 -32.85 19.26
C ASN A 4 -10.01 -33.52 18.40
N LEU A 5 -9.64 -34.07 17.23
CA LEU A 5 -10.54 -34.85 16.39
C LEU A 5 -11.01 -36.13 17.10
N LEU A 6 -10.10 -36.84 17.76
CA LEU A 6 -10.43 -38.01 18.57
C LEU A 6 -11.24 -37.62 19.82
N GLY A 7 -10.84 -36.53 20.48
CA GLY A 7 -11.52 -36.02 21.67
C GLY A 7 -12.96 -35.54 21.42
N ALA A 8 -13.32 -35.18 20.18
CA ALA A 8 -14.68 -34.80 19.82
C ALA A 8 -15.67 -35.99 19.76
N TYR A 9 -15.18 -37.22 19.77
CA TYR A 9 -16.00 -38.45 19.81
C TYR A 9 -15.82 -39.22 21.12
N ASP A 10 -15.06 -38.68 22.06
CA ASP A 10 -14.81 -39.27 23.37
C ASP A 10 -15.96 -38.91 24.32
N PRO A 11 -16.72 -39.90 24.84
CA PRO A 11 -17.87 -39.65 25.72
C PRO A 11 -17.53 -38.79 26.94
N ASP A 12 -16.35 -38.98 27.53
CA ASP A 12 -15.93 -38.26 28.74
C ASP A 12 -15.72 -36.76 28.45
N ASN A 13 -15.21 -36.44 27.25
CA ASN A 13 -15.00 -35.04 26.84
C ASN A 13 -16.30 -34.35 26.44
N ILE A 14 -17.23 -35.08 25.82
CA ILE A 14 -18.55 -34.57 25.44
C ILE A 14 -19.37 -34.24 26.70
N GLU A 15 -19.37 -35.13 27.69
CA GLU A 15 -20.04 -34.91 28.97
C GLU A 15 -19.44 -33.72 29.72
N LYS A 16 -18.10 -33.63 29.77
CA LYS A 16 -17.40 -32.49 30.38
C LYS A 16 -17.71 -31.16 29.69
N GLN A 17 -17.84 -31.15 28.35
CA GLN A 17 -18.19 -29.96 27.59
C GLN A 17 -19.67 -29.58 27.77
N ALA A 18 -20.57 -30.56 27.88
CA ALA A 18 -21.99 -30.34 28.15
C ALA A 18 -22.23 -29.75 29.56
N LEU A 19 -21.38 -30.11 30.53
CA LEU A 19 -21.41 -29.60 31.91
C LEU A 19 -20.61 -28.30 32.10
N ALA A 20 -19.99 -27.77 31.05
CA ALA A 20 -19.13 -26.58 31.15
C ALA A 20 -19.91 -25.25 31.25
N ASP A 21 -21.24 -25.26 31.10
CA ASP A 21 -22.07 -24.07 31.25
C ASP A 21 -22.24 -23.71 32.74
N PRO A 22 -21.74 -22.54 33.19
CA PRO A 22 -21.76 -22.13 34.60
C PRO A 22 -23.17 -21.86 35.16
N ASN A 23 -24.21 -21.85 34.33
CA ASN A 23 -25.60 -21.65 34.76
C ASN A 23 -26.35 -22.96 35.06
N LEU A 24 -25.70 -24.12 34.93
CA LEU A 24 -26.33 -25.42 35.18
C LEU A 24 -26.39 -25.75 36.69
N PRO A 25 -27.47 -26.41 37.17
CA PRO A 25 -27.56 -26.85 38.55
C PRO A 25 -26.50 -27.92 38.87
N ALA A 26 -25.99 -27.93 40.11
CA ALA A 26 -24.86 -28.77 40.52
C ALA A 26 -25.03 -30.31 40.35
N ASN A 27 -26.27 -30.78 40.11
CA ASN A 27 -26.60 -32.19 39.88
C ASN A 27 -27.23 -32.42 38.49
N HIS A 28 -26.97 -31.56 37.51
CA HIS A 28 -27.48 -31.70 36.15
C HIS A 28 -26.88 -32.93 35.48
N GLN A 29 -27.72 -33.81 34.93
CA GLN A 29 -27.29 -34.88 34.04
C GLN A 29 -27.63 -34.47 32.60
N PRO A 30 -26.62 -34.34 31.72
CA PRO A 30 -26.87 -33.90 30.36
C PRO A 30 -27.82 -34.84 29.62
N GLY A 31 -28.88 -34.30 29.03
CA GLY A 31 -29.75 -35.06 28.13
C GLY A 31 -29.08 -35.36 26.78
N GLU A 32 -29.65 -36.27 25.99
CA GLU A 32 -29.11 -36.62 24.66
C GLU A 32 -28.95 -35.39 23.74
N VAL A 33 -29.84 -34.40 23.85
CA VAL A 33 -29.80 -33.17 23.06
C VAL A 33 -28.61 -32.27 23.45
N GLU A 34 -28.29 -32.19 24.74
CA GLU A 34 -27.19 -31.38 25.26
C GLU A 34 -25.83 -32.02 24.95
N LEU A 35 -25.75 -33.34 25.03
CA LEU A 35 -24.58 -34.11 24.59
C LEU A 35 -24.35 -33.95 23.09
N ALA A 36 -25.39 -34.00 22.27
CA ALA A 36 -25.28 -33.77 20.83
C ALA A 36 -24.79 -32.34 20.51
N ALA A 37 -25.29 -31.32 21.22
CA ALA A 37 -24.86 -29.93 21.05
C ALA A 37 -23.39 -29.71 21.49
N ALA A 38 -22.99 -30.31 22.61
CA ALA A 38 -21.61 -30.28 23.09
C ALA A 38 -20.66 -30.98 22.11
N GLN A 39 -21.07 -32.12 21.55
CA GLN A 39 -20.32 -32.83 20.52
C GLN A 39 -20.13 -31.98 19.26
N VAL A 40 -21.19 -31.33 18.77
CA VAL A 40 -21.11 -30.41 17.61
C VAL A 40 -20.13 -29.26 17.86
N THR A 41 -20.08 -28.76 19.09
CA THR A 41 -19.15 -27.69 19.48
C THR A 41 -17.70 -28.19 19.47
N LEU A 42 -17.42 -29.37 20.03
CA LEU A 42 -16.10 -30.00 19.99
C LEU A 42 -15.66 -30.31 18.55
N MET A 43 -16.58 -30.74 17.69
CA MET A 43 -16.31 -30.97 16.28
C MET A 43 -15.92 -29.67 15.55
N LYS A 44 -16.60 -28.54 15.82
CA LYS A 44 -16.24 -27.23 15.24
C LYS A 44 -14.84 -26.78 15.69
N ILE A 45 -14.52 -26.93 16.98
CA ILE A 45 -13.19 -26.59 17.52
C ILE A 45 -12.11 -27.48 16.90
N ALA A 46 -12.38 -28.78 16.74
CA ALA A 46 -11.44 -29.72 16.14
C ALA A 46 -11.24 -29.48 14.64
N ALA A 47 -12.27 -29.00 13.93
CA ALA A 47 -12.23 -28.68 12.51
C ALA A 47 -11.66 -27.28 12.21
N ALA A 48 -11.63 -26.36 13.17
CA ALA A 48 -11.14 -24.98 13.00
C ALA A 48 -9.75 -24.86 12.33
N PRO A 49 -8.76 -25.73 12.57
CA PRO A 49 -7.48 -25.67 11.86
C PRO A 49 -7.57 -25.97 10.36
N PHE A 50 -8.66 -26.59 9.91
CA PHE A 50 -8.90 -26.99 8.52
C PHE A 50 -10.01 -26.17 7.84
N THR A 51 -10.55 -25.16 8.51
CA THR A 51 -11.65 -24.33 7.98
C THR A 51 -11.52 -22.91 8.49
N GLY A 52 -11.68 -21.92 7.63
CA GLY A 52 -11.64 -20.49 8.00
C GLY A 52 -10.40 -19.77 7.48
N ASP A 53 -10.03 -18.69 8.16
CA ASP A 53 -9.10 -17.67 7.66
C ASP A 53 -7.69 -18.22 7.37
N LEU A 54 -7.23 -19.22 8.15
CA LEU A 54 -5.93 -19.85 7.93
C LEU A 54 -5.85 -20.60 6.58
N ASN A 55 -6.91 -21.30 6.18
CA ASN A 55 -6.95 -21.96 4.88
C ASN A 55 -7.00 -20.95 3.74
N ALA A 56 -7.77 -19.86 3.91
CA ALA A 56 -7.80 -18.78 2.93
C ALA A 56 -6.41 -18.17 2.75
N PHE A 57 -5.69 -17.93 3.85
CA PHE A 57 -4.30 -17.46 3.83
C PHE A 57 -3.37 -18.45 3.12
N ILE A 58 -3.40 -19.75 3.47
CA ILE A 58 -2.55 -20.77 2.85
C ILE A 58 -2.83 -20.89 1.35
N GLU A 59 -4.11 -20.90 0.95
CA GLU A 59 -4.50 -20.91 -0.47
C GLU A 59 -4.03 -19.65 -1.19
N ASN A 60 -4.06 -18.49 -0.54
CA ASN A 60 -3.56 -17.26 -1.12
C ASN A 60 -2.04 -17.31 -1.34
N VAL A 61 -1.29 -17.75 -0.33
CA VAL A 61 0.17 -17.97 -0.43
C VAL A 61 0.50 -18.96 -1.55
N ARG A 62 -0.26 -20.06 -1.68
CA ARG A 62 -0.07 -21.01 -2.78
C ARG A 62 -0.31 -20.36 -4.14
N LYS A 63 -1.41 -19.60 -4.32
CA LYS A 63 -1.70 -18.88 -5.57
C LYS A 63 -0.58 -17.92 -5.95
N ILE A 64 -0.07 -17.15 -4.98
CA ILE A 64 1.03 -16.20 -5.22
C ILE A 64 2.30 -16.92 -5.72
N HIS A 65 2.61 -18.10 -5.18
CA HIS A 65 3.83 -18.83 -5.53
C HIS A 65 3.71 -19.75 -6.75
N GLU A 66 2.54 -20.37 -6.98
CA GLU A 66 2.31 -21.30 -8.09
C GLU A 66 1.77 -20.61 -9.35
N GLN A 67 1.06 -19.48 -9.22
CA GLN A 67 0.65 -18.66 -10.36
C GLN A 67 1.65 -17.52 -10.56
N VAL A 68 2.59 -17.71 -11.48
CA VAL A 68 3.41 -16.60 -11.99
C VAL A 68 2.55 -15.79 -12.95
N ILE A 69 1.86 -14.77 -12.45
CA ILE A 69 1.17 -13.80 -13.29
C ILE A 69 2.22 -12.79 -13.79
N ASP A 70 2.47 -12.79 -15.10
CA ASP A 70 3.33 -11.78 -15.72
C ASP A 70 2.62 -10.42 -15.69
N ASN A 71 3.08 -9.55 -14.78
CA ASN A 71 2.59 -8.19 -14.63
C ASN A 71 3.49 -7.16 -15.33
N ILE A 72 4.63 -7.60 -15.89
CA ILE A 72 5.65 -6.73 -16.48
C ILE A 72 5.42 -6.63 -17.99
N ASN A 73 5.21 -7.76 -18.66
CA ASN A 73 4.87 -7.81 -20.08
C ASN A 73 3.39 -8.16 -20.25
N ILE A 74 2.52 -7.21 -19.91
CA ILE A 74 1.09 -7.37 -20.17
C ILE A 74 0.89 -7.28 -21.69
N ASP A 75 0.52 -8.38 -22.33
CA ASP A 75 0.08 -8.39 -23.73
C ASP A 75 -0.95 -7.28 -23.95
N THR A 76 -0.68 -6.40 -24.91
CA THR A 76 -1.62 -5.35 -25.30
C THR A 76 -2.70 -5.94 -26.19
N LEU A 77 -3.78 -6.42 -25.57
CA LEU A 77 -5.04 -6.55 -26.29
C LEU A 77 -5.60 -5.14 -26.52
N GLU A 78 -5.26 -4.52 -27.65
CA GLU A 78 -5.69 -3.15 -27.95
C GLU A 78 -7.21 -3.02 -27.98
N PHE A 79 -7.93 -4.08 -28.39
CA PHE A 79 -9.39 -4.16 -28.31
C PHE A 79 -9.93 -5.56 -28.71
N ALA A 80 -10.95 -6.05 -28.01
CA ALA A 80 -11.92 -7.03 -28.54
C ALA A 80 -13.27 -6.88 -27.80
N GLY A 81 -14.20 -6.07 -28.33
CA GLY A 81 -15.52 -5.83 -27.72
C GLY A 81 -16.28 -4.67 -28.35
N TRP A 82 -17.23 -4.06 -27.65
CA TRP A 82 -17.81 -2.76 -27.99
C TRP A 82 -17.22 -1.71 -27.03
N ASP A 83 -16.87 -0.50 -27.49
CA ASP A 83 -16.14 0.55 -26.72
C ASP A 83 -16.81 0.90 -25.36
N GLN A 84 -18.13 0.73 -25.28
CA GLN A 84 -18.87 0.91 -24.02
C GLN A 84 -18.48 -0.12 -22.95
N ASP A 85 -18.32 -1.40 -23.31
CA ASP A 85 -17.97 -2.46 -22.34
C ASP A 85 -16.57 -2.29 -21.75
N ALA A 86 -15.63 -1.76 -22.54
CA ALA A 86 -14.28 -1.48 -22.08
C ALA A 86 -14.28 -0.37 -21.01
N LYS A 87 -15.03 0.71 -21.25
CA LYS A 87 -15.19 1.81 -20.28
C LYS A 87 -15.89 1.36 -19.00
N TYR A 88 -16.92 0.52 -19.11
CA TYR A 88 -17.60 -0.02 -17.93
C TYR A 88 -16.65 -0.87 -17.07
N LYS A 89 -15.86 -1.77 -17.69
CA LYS A 89 -14.87 -2.58 -16.97
C LYS A 89 -13.77 -1.73 -16.32
N ALA A 90 -13.32 -0.68 -17.01
CA ALA A 90 -12.34 0.25 -16.44
C ALA A 90 -12.91 1.00 -15.22
N ALA A 91 -14.16 1.44 -15.29
CA ALA A 91 -14.86 2.08 -14.17
C ALA A 91 -15.05 1.11 -13.00
N GLU A 92 -15.50 -0.12 -13.26
CA GLU A 92 -15.66 -1.16 -12.24
C GLU A 92 -14.33 -1.47 -11.53
N LEU A 93 -13.23 -1.61 -12.28
CA LEU A 93 -11.91 -1.84 -11.70
C LEU A 93 -11.44 -0.64 -10.85
N ALA A 94 -11.70 0.58 -11.30
CA ALA A 94 -11.37 1.79 -10.55
C ALA A 94 -12.18 1.89 -9.24
N GLU A 95 -13.47 1.57 -9.27
CA GLU A 95 -14.34 1.51 -8.09
C GLU A 95 -13.90 0.42 -7.12
N GLU A 96 -13.58 -0.78 -7.61
CA GLU A 96 -13.08 -1.88 -6.77
C GLU A 96 -11.74 -1.50 -6.10
N PHE A 97 -10.86 -0.81 -6.83
CA PHE A 97 -9.60 -0.31 -6.28
C PHE A 97 -9.84 0.72 -5.17
N VAL A 98 -10.76 1.66 -5.36
CA VAL A 98 -11.14 2.66 -4.34
C VAL A 98 -11.68 1.96 -3.09
N ALA A 99 -12.63 1.04 -3.27
CA ALA A 99 -13.23 0.29 -2.17
C ALA A 99 -12.18 -0.53 -1.40
N TYR A 100 -11.21 -1.12 -2.10
CA TYR A 100 -10.12 -1.85 -1.48
C TYR A 100 -9.22 -0.93 -0.63
N LEU A 101 -8.81 0.22 -1.17
CA LEU A 101 -7.97 1.16 -0.42
C LEU A 101 -8.69 1.72 0.81
N GLU A 102 -9.99 2.04 0.69
CA GLU A 102 -10.81 2.51 1.81
C GLU A 102 -10.95 1.45 2.91
N ALA A 103 -11.16 0.18 2.54
CA ALA A 103 -11.29 -0.92 3.51
C ALA A 103 -9.99 -1.18 4.30
N ASN A 104 -8.83 -0.91 3.71
CA ASN A 104 -7.52 -1.16 4.32
C ASN A 104 -6.85 0.10 4.90
N LYS A 105 -7.52 1.25 4.89
CA LYS A 105 -6.89 2.54 5.24
C LYS A 105 -6.44 2.64 6.70
N ASP A 106 -7.10 1.92 7.59
CA ASP A 106 -6.80 1.96 9.04
C ASP A 106 -5.75 0.91 9.43
N GLU A 107 -5.53 -0.11 8.59
CA GLU A 107 -4.56 -1.18 8.83
C GLU A 107 -3.17 -0.84 8.28
N ILE A 108 -3.10 -0.09 7.17
CA ILE A 108 -1.83 0.24 6.52
C ILE A 108 -1.45 1.70 6.77
N THR A 109 -0.30 1.91 7.40
CA THR A 109 0.19 3.25 7.78
C THR A 109 0.24 4.23 6.61
N ALA A 110 0.69 3.79 5.42
CA ALA A 110 0.75 4.66 4.24
C ALA A 110 -0.64 5.19 3.85
N LEU A 111 -1.64 4.30 3.80
CA LEU A 111 -3.00 4.68 3.45
C LEU A 111 -3.60 5.59 4.52
N GLN A 112 -3.39 5.27 5.79
CA GLN A 112 -3.83 6.11 6.90
C GLN A 112 -3.32 7.55 6.75
N ILE A 113 -2.06 7.72 6.36
CA ILE A 113 -1.46 9.04 6.14
C ILE A 113 -2.13 9.76 4.96
N TYR A 114 -2.29 9.08 3.82
CA TYR A 114 -2.90 9.69 2.64
C TYR A 114 -4.36 10.12 2.86
N TYR A 115 -5.16 9.28 3.53
CA TYR A 115 -6.58 9.55 3.80
C TYR A 115 -6.81 10.55 4.94
N ASN A 116 -6.08 10.42 6.05
CA ASN A 116 -6.48 11.05 7.31
C ASN A 116 -5.45 12.03 7.89
N GLN A 117 -4.18 12.02 7.45
CA GLN A 117 -3.10 12.78 8.12
C GLN A 117 -2.24 13.56 7.12
N PRO A 118 -2.75 14.64 6.51
CA PRO A 118 -2.03 15.40 5.48
C PRO A 118 -0.63 15.89 5.91
N TYR A 119 -0.48 16.28 7.18
CA TYR A 119 0.80 16.78 7.72
C TYR A 119 1.89 15.70 7.81
N ARG A 120 1.51 14.40 7.84
CA ARG A 120 2.45 13.27 7.92
C ARG A 120 2.85 12.73 6.55
N ARG A 121 2.39 13.34 5.45
CA ARG A 121 2.76 12.90 4.09
C ARG A 121 4.27 12.98 3.84
N ARG A 122 4.94 13.94 4.50
CA ARG A 122 6.39 14.05 4.54
C ARG A 122 7.11 12.89 5.23
N GLU A 123 6.39 11.94 5.84
CA GLU A 123 6.94 10.74 6.46
C GLU A 123 6.73 9.49 5.58
N ILE A 124 6.12 9.65 4.39
CA ILE A 124 5.87 8.53 3.48
C ILE A 124 7.19 8.04 2.88
N THR A 125 7.54 6.79 3.15
CA THR A 125 8.75 6.17 2.63
C THR A 125 8.44 5.10 1.58
N GLU A 126 9.43 4.79 0.74
CA GLU A 126 9.36 3.67 -0.21
C GLU A 126 8.95 2.35 0.45
N LYS A 127 9.43 2.08 1.66
CA LYS A 127 9.10 0.87 2.42
C LYS A 127 7.59 0.77 2.70
N MET A 128 6.97 1.88 3.09
CA MET A 128 5.53 1.94 3.37
C MET A 128 4.70 1.73 2.11
N ILE A 129 5.15 2.28 0.97
CA ILE A 129 4.47 2.05 -0.32
C ILE A 129 4.65 0.61 -0.81
N LYS A 130 5.84 0.01 -0.62
CA LYS A 130 6.10 -1.40 -0.91
C LYS A 130 5.19 -2.34 -0.11
N GLU A 131 4.90 -1.99 1.14
CA GLU A 131 3.95 -2.74 1.97
C GLU A 131 2.54 -2.75 1.35
N VAL A 132 2.02 -1.58 0.95
CA VAL A 132 0.73 -1.49 0.23
C VAL A 132 0.76 -2.31 -1.06
N LEU A 133 1.84 -2.20 -1.83
CA LEU A 133 2.00 -2.91 -3.10
C LEU A 133 1.93 -4.44 -2.90
N ASN A 134 2.69 -4.94 -1.93
CA ASN A 134 2.77 -6.37 -1.65
C ASN A 134 1.42 -6.92 -1.17
N LEU A 135 0.70 -6.15 -0.34
CA LEU A 135 -0.63 -6.54 0.11
C LEU A 135 -1.63 -6.62 -1.05
N ILE A 136 -1.67 -5.59 -1.91
CA ILE A 136 -2.56 -5.60 -3.09
C ILE A 136 -2.27 -6.81 -3.98
N LYS A 137 -0.99 -7.09 -4.26
CA LYS A 137 -0.59 -8.23 -5.07
C LYS A 137 -0.94 -9.56 -4.42
N ALA A 138 -0.87 -9.65 -3.10
CA ALA A 138 -1.22 -10.85 -2.37
C ALA A 138 -2.74 -11.07 -2.38
N ASP A 139 -3.53 -10.08 -2.00
CA ASP A 139 -4.96 -10.26 -1.73
C ASP A 139 -5.81 -10.16 -2.99
N LYS A 140 -5.47 -9.22 -3.89
CA LYS A 140 -6.21 -8.97 -5.13
C LYS A 140 -5.25 -8.67 -6.30
N PRO A 141 -4.64 -9.68 -6.92
CA PRO A 141 -3.74 -9.50 -8.08
C PRO A 141 -4.36 -8.72 -9.25
N ALA A 142 -5.69 -8.76 -9.40
CA ALA A 142 -6.41 -7.99 -10.42
C ALA A 142 -6.29 -6.47 -10.22
N LEU A 143 -6.04 -6.02 -8.99
CA LEU A 143 -5.86 -4.62 -8.60
C LEU A 143 -4.38 -4.18 -8.65
N ALA A 144 -3.50 -4.95 -9.29
CA ALA A 144 -2.11 -4.55 -9.45
C ALA A 144 -1.98 -3.13 -10.06
N PRO A 145 -1.09 -2.26 -9.56
CA PRO A 145 -1.11 -0.83 -9.90
C PRO A 145 -1.02 -0.54 -11.39
N LEU A 146 -0.19 -1.25 -12.16
CA LEU A 146 -0.06 -1.01 -13.60
C LEU A 146 -1.34 -1.35 -14.38
N ARG A 147 -2.14 -2.29 -13.89
CA ARG A 147 -3.43 -2.64 -14.50
C ARG A 147 -4.49 -1.59 -14.17
N VAL A 148 -4.55 -1.16 -12.92
CA VAL A 148 -5.44 -0.08 -12.47
C VAL A 148 -5.07 1.25 -13.16
N TRP A 149 -3.78 1.51 -13.36
CA TRP A 149 -3.28 2.66 -14.13
C TRP A 149 -3.92 2.72 -15.51
N LYS A 150 -3.87 1.62 -16.28
CA LYS A 150 -4.47 1.55 -17.62
C LYS A 150 -5.98 1.83 -17.60
N ALA A 151 -6.69 1.38 -16.57
CA ALA A 151 -8.11 1.69 -16.41
C ALA A 151 -8.34 3.20 -16.22
N TYR A 152 -7.60 3.84 -15.31
CA TYR A 152 -7.68 5.29 -15.11
C TYR A 152 -7.23 6.09 -16.35
N GLU A 153 -6.22 5.62 -17.09
CA GLU A 153 -5.78 6.25 -18.34
C GLU A 153 -6.92 6.32 -19.38
N GLN A 154 -7.71 5.25 -19.46
CA GLN A 154 -8.90 5.19 -20.33
C GLN A 154 -10.03 6.10 -19.83
N LEU A 155 -10.25 6.17 -18.52
CA LEU A 155 -11.31 6.99 -17.92
C LEU A 155 -11.02 8.50 -18.01
N ASP A 156 -9.79 8.90 -17.67
CA ASP A 156 -9.37 10.31 -17.66
C ASP A 156 -9.03 10.82 -19.08
N ASN A 157 -9.10 9.95 -20.12
CA ASN A 157 -8.63 10.21 -21.50
C ASN A 157 -7.19 10.74 -21.57
N ASN A 158 -6.37 10.45 -20.56
CA ASN A 158 -5.02 10.98 -20.42
C ASN A 158 -4.00 10.00 -21.01
N ARG A 159 -4.05 9.82 -22.34
CA ARG A 159 -3.17 8.86 -23.04
C ARG A 159 -1.74 9.39 -23.11
N GLY A 160 -0.76 8.61 -22.66
CA GLY A 160 0.67 8.87 -22.93
C GLY A 160 1.53 9.25 -21.72
N SER A 161 1.05 9.02 -20.51
CA SER A 161 1.86 9.10 -19.30
C SER A 161 1.93 7.73 -18.65
N SER A 162 3.01 7.00 -18.93
CA SER A 162 3.29 5.75 -18.23
C SER A 162 4.15 6.03 -17.00
N PRO A 163 3.85 5.42 -15.86
CA PRO A 163 4.67 5.55 -14.67
C PRO A 163 6.01 4.87 -14.91
N LYS A 164 7.08 5.43 -14.36
CA LYS A 164 8.44 4.86 -14.50
C LYS A 164 8.59 3.53 -13.77
N THR A 165 7.89 3.38 -12.65
CA THR A 165 7.92 2.18 -11.80
C THR A 165 6.53 1.86 -11.28
N GLU A 166 6.33 0.63 -10.85
CA GLU A 166 5.06 0.22 -10.24
C GLU A 166 4.77 0.94 -8.91
N LEU A 167 5.82 1.29 -8.14
CA LEU A 167 5.66 2.05 -6.89
C LEU A 167 5.20 3.48 -7.15
N THR A 168 5.79 4.16 -8.14
CA THR A 168 5.37 5.51 -8.53
C THR A 168 3.97 5.52 -9.14
N ALA A 169 3.58 4.44 -9.85
CA ALA A 169 2.21 4.22 -10.30
C ALA A 169 1.24 4.15 -9.12
N LEU A 170 1.58 3.36 -8.10
CA LEU A 170 0.75 3.18 -6.91
C LEU A 170 0.55 4.50 -6.14
N VAL A 171 1.60 5.29 -5.94
CA VAL A 171 1.47 6.59 -5.26
C VAL A 171 0.57 7.54 -6.04
N ALA A 172 0.76 7.66 -7.36
CA ALA A 172 -0.09 8.50 -8.20
C ALA A 172 -1.56 8.02 -8.20
N LEU A 173 -1.80 6.71 -8.17
CA LEU A 173 -3.15 6.15 -8.03
C LEU A 173 -3.77 6.48 -6.66
N ILE A 174 -3.02 6.31 -5.56
CA ILE A 174 -3.52 6.66 -4.22
C ILE A 174 -3.84 8.16 -4.15
N ARG A 175 -3.01 9.02 -4.73
CA ARG A 175 -3.26 10.47 -4.80
C ARG A 175 -4.51 10.81 -5.63
N ARG A 176 -4.73 10.10 -6.73
CA ARG A 176 -5.94 10.24 -7.56
C ARG A 176 -7.20 9.81 -6.80
N VAL A 177 -7.15 8.69 -6.09
CA VAL A 177 -8.28 8.14 -5.31
C VAL A 177 -8.62 9.02 -4.12
N THR A 178 -7.61 9.50 -3.39
CA THR A 178 -7.79 10.39 -2.22
C THR A 178 -8.15 11.82 -2.59
N GLY A 179 -8.25 12.13 -3.88
CA GLY A 179 -8.67 13.43 -4.40
C GLY A 179 -7.59 14.52 -4.36
N LEU A 180 -6.32 14.15 -4.11
CA LEU A 180 -5.19 15.08 -4.19
C LEU A 180 -4.94 15.53 -5.62
N ASP A 181 -4.97 14.56 -6.54
CA ASP A 181 -4.86 14.81 -7.96
C ASP A 181 -6.24 14.61 -8.61
N ARG A 182 -6.71 15.63 -9.33
CA ARG A 182 -8.02 15.59 -10.03
C ARG A 182 -8.02 14.67 -11.25
N ILE A 183 -6.85 14.42 -11.81
CA ILE A 183 -6.61 13.53 -12.95
C ILE A 183 -5.38 12.70 -12.64
N LEU A 184 -5.32 11.48 -13.16
CA LEU A 184 -4.16 10.63 -13.00
C LEU A 184 -2.93 11.31 -13.62
N THR A 185 -1.97 11.65 -12.77
CA THR A 185 -0.73 12.33 -13.13
C THR A 185 0.44 11.49 -12.62
N PRO A 186 1.47 11.19 -13.44
CA PRO A 186 2.65 10.51 -12.94
C PRO A 186 3.29 11.26 -11.79
N TYR A 187 3.73 10.52 -10.78
CA TYR A 187 4.25 11.10 -9.55
C TYR A 187 5.47 11.99 -9.79
N ASP A 188 6.36 11.62 -10.72
CA ASP A 188 7.53 12.42 -11.08
C ASP A 188 7.14 13.79 -11.66
N LYS A 189 6.02 13.88 -12.39
CA LYS A 189 5.50 15.16 -12.90
C LYS A 189 4.93 16.03 -11.79
N THR A 190 4.28 15.43 -10.79
CA THR A 190 3.82 16.16 -9.60
C THR A 190 5.02 16.71 -8.83
N VAL A 191 6.04 15.89 -8.60
CA VAL A 191 7.28 16.31 -7.91
C VAL A 191 8.01 17.40 -8.70
N ASP A 192 8.15 17.26 -10.02
CA ASP A 192 8.78 18.27 -10.88
C ASP A 192 8.05 19.62 -10.78
N ARG A 193 6.71 19.63 -10.83
CA ARG A 193 5.90 20.84 -10.70
C ARG A 193 6.07 21.47 -9.32
N ASN A 194 5.93 20.67 -8.26
CA ASN A 194 6.04 21.15 -6.89
C ASN A 194 7.44 21.73 -6.62
N PHE A 195 8.49 21.11 -7.18
CA PHE A 195 9.86 21.59 -7.08
C PHE A 195 10.06 22.91 -7.82
N GLN A 196 9.54 23.04 -9.03
CA GLN A 196 9.57 24.30 -9.78
C GLN A 196 8.92 25.42 -8.97
N ASP A 197 7.71 25.18 -8.46
CA ASP A 197 6.99 26.16 -7.64
C ASP A 197 7.76 26.53 -6.37
N TRP A 198 8.39 25.57 -5.71
CA TRP A 198 9.23 25.82 -4.54
C TRP A 198 10.47 26.67 -4.87
N ILE A 199 11.19 26.34 -5.95
CA ILE A 199 12.33 27.14 -6.42
C ILE A 199 11.90 28.56 -6.77
N PHE A 200 10.78 28.73 -7.49
CA PHE A 200 10.25 30.05 -7.83
C PHE A 200 9.93 30.86 -6.58
N LYS A 201 9.34 30.24 -5.55
CA LYS A 201 9.07 30.89 -4.26
C LYS A 201 10.36 31.26 -3.51
N LYS A 202 11.37 30.38 -3.46
CA LYS A 202 12.66 30.67 -2.81
C LYS A 202 13.43 31.78 -3.51
N HIS A 203 13.30 31.89 -4.82
CA HIS A 203 13.88 32.96 -5.62
C HIS A 203 13.01 34.23 -5.71
N ALA A 204 11.80 34.21 -5.14
CA ALA A 204 10.95 35.39 -5.08
C ALA A 204 11.41 36.32 -3.96
N GLY A 205 11.77 37.56 -4.32
CA GLY A 205 12.18 38.59 -3.37
C GLY A 205 13.67 38.93 -3.44
N ALA A 206 14.20 39.52 -2.37
CA ALA A 206 15.58 40.00 -2.27
C ALA A 206 16.55 38.98 -1.64
N VAL A 207 16.12 37.73 -1.47
CA VAL A 207 16.96 36.65 -0.94
C VAL A 207 17.99 36.23 -1.99
N GLU A 208 19.20 35.88 -1.55
CA GLU A 208 20.23 35.34 -2.45
C GLU A 208 19.71 34.10 -3.17
N LYS A 209 19.90 34.09 -4.49
CA LYS A 209 19.50 32.97 -5.34
C LYS A 209 20.47 31.81 -5.15
N PHE A 210 19.97 30.60 -5.35
CA PHE A 210 20.82 29.43 -5.33
C PHE A 210 21.88 29.49 -6.44
N THR A 211 23.11 29.10 -6.09
CA THR A 211 24.19 28.94 -7.05
C THR A 211 23.93 27.76 -7.98
N ALA A 212 24.65 27.67 -9.10
CA ALA A 212 24.53 26.53 -10.00
C ALA A 212 24.83 25.19 -9.30
N GLU A 213 25.77 25.18 -8.35
CA GLU A 213 26.12 23.99 -7.58
C GLU A 213 25.04 23.62 -6.57
N GLN A 214 24.47 24.61 -5.86
CA GLN A 214 23.33 24.40 -4.97
C GLN A 214 22.11 23.87 -5.74
N LEU A 215 21.81 24.43 -6.92
CA LEU A 215 20.71 23.94 -7.77
C LEU A 215 20.93 22.51 -8.25
N ALA A 216 22.15 22.15 -8.64
CA ALA A 216 22.47 20.77 -9.01
C ALA A 216 22.21 19.80 -7.86
N TRP A 217 22.57 20.17 -6.63
CA TRP A 217 22.26 19.40 -5.43
C TRP A 217 20.77 19.29 -5.13
N LEU A 218 20.03 20.39 -5.23
CA LEU A 218 18.57 20.39 -5.06
C LEU A 218 17.88 19.50 -6.12
N HIS A 219 18.38 19.47 -7.35
CA HIS A 219 17.89 18.55 -8.38
C HIS A 219 18.15 17.08 -8.02
N MET A 220 19.33 16.74 -7.51
CA MET A 220 19.62 15.37 -7.03
C MET A 220 18.68 14.96 -5.88
N MET A 221 18.47 15.84 -4.90
CA MET A 221 17.51 15.62 -3.81
C MET A 221 16.09 15.40 -4.33
N LYS A 222 15.64 16.24 -5.28
CA LYS A 222 14.34 16.11 -5.93
C LYS A 222 14.20 14.79 -6.68
N ASP A 223 15.21 14.40 -7.46
CA ASP A 223 15.19 13.15 -8.22
C ASP A 223 15.16 11.91 -7.30
N HIS A 224 15.86 11.97 -6.16
CA HIS A 224 15.77 10.95 -5.12
C HIS A 224 14.35 10.85 -4.56
N ILE A 225 13.78 11.96 -4.08
CA ILE A 225 12.41 12.02 -3.53
C ILE A 225 11.36 11.54 -4.55
N ALA A 226 11.56 11.80 -5.84
CA ALA A 226 10.66 11.31 -6.89
C ALA A 226 10.58 9.78 -6.98
N ILE A 227 11.58 9.06 -6.45
CA ILE A 227 11.69 7.61 -6.50
C ILE A 227 11.42 7.00 -5.12
N SER A 228 12.05 7.53 -4.07
CA SER A 228 11.99 7.02 -2.69
C SER A 228 10.84 7.59 -1.86
N PHE A 229 10.18 8.64 -2.36
CA PHE A 229 9.12 9.42 -1.70
C PHE A 229 9.59 10.27 -0.51
N HIS A 230 10.82 10.08 -0.05
CA HIS A 230 11.38 10.72 1.14
C HIS A 230 12.90 10.80 1.06
N LEU A 231 13.49 11.81 1.69
CA LEU A 231 14.93 11.99 1.81
C LEU A 231 15.33 12.06 3.28
N ASP A 232 16.11 11.10 3.73
CA ASP A 232 16.71 11.07 5.08
C ASP A 232 18.22 11.41 5.03
N ARG A 233 18.82 11.61 6.21
CA ARG A 233 20.26 11.91 6.31
C ARG A 233 21.13 10.74 5.86
N GLU A 234 20.69 9.52 6.13
CA GLU A 234 21.36 8.28 5.75
C GLU A 234 21.40 8.11 4.22
N ASP A 235 20.47 8.71 3.47
CA ASP A 235 20.47 8.63 2.01
C ASP A 235 21.71 9.29 1.39
N PHE A 236 22.33 10.25 2.10
CA PHE A 236 23.55 10.91 1.64
C PHE A 236 24.79 10.02 1.65
N ASP A 237 24.72 8.85 2.30
CA ASP A 237 25.79 7.84 2.30
C ASP A 237 25.74 6.94 1.06
N TYR A 238 24.70 7.06 0.22
CA TYR A 238 24.49 6.28 -0.99
C TYR A 238 24.61 7.13 -2.27
N ASP A 239 24.72 6.45 -3.41
CA ASP A 239 24.74 7.11 -4.73
C ASP A 239 23.40 7.81 -5.01
N PRO A 240 23.39 9.00 -5.65
CA PRO A 240 24.55 9.71 -6.20
C PRO A 240 25.23 10.67 -5.21
N PHE A 241 24.74 10.79 -3.97
CA PHE A 241 25.18 11.81 -3.02
C PHE A 241 26.59 11.56 -2.50
N ASN A 242 26.91 10.32 -2.11
CA ASN A 242 28.22 9.97 -1.57
C ASN A 242 29.37 10.26 -2.56
N ALA A 243 29.14 10.04 -3.85
CA ALA A 243 30.08 10.34 -4.94
C ALA A 243 30.33 11.85 -5.09
N GLN A 244 29.39 12.69 -4.64
CA GLN A 244 29.48 14.14 -4.65
C GLN A 244 29.94 14.72 -3.30
N GLY A 245 30.33 13.87 -2.34
CA GLY A 245 30.82 14.28 -1.01
C GLY A 245 29.77 14.17 0.12
N GLY A 246 28.61 13.57 -0.17
CA GLY A 246 27.59 13.19 0.81
C GLY A 246 27.06 14.34 1.65
N LEU A 247 26.67 14.05 2.90
CA LEU A 247 26.08 15.03 3.80
C LEU A 247 27.03 16.19 4.11
N GLY A 248 28.34 15.93 4.12
CA GLY A 248 29.37 16.96 4.32
C GLY A 248 29.36 18.01 3.21
N LYS A 249 29.17 17.61 1.95
CA LYS A 249 29.04 18.57 0.84
C LYS A 249 27.72 19.34 0.89
N ALA A 250 26.62 18.70 1.26
CA ALA A 250 25.34 19.39 1.49
C ALA A 250 25.50 20.49 2.55
N TRP A 251 26.17 20.20 3.67
CA TRP A 251 26.49 21.17 4.70
C TRP A 251 27.39 22.31 4.22
N GLN A 252 28.36 22.05 3.35
CA GLN A 252 29.18 23.11 2.76
C GLN A 252 28.37 24.06 1.86
N LEU A 253 27.36 23.53 1.18
CA LEU A 253 26.54 24.29 0.24
C LEU A 253 25.43 25.09 0.93
N PHE A 254 24.77 24.50 1.93
CA PHE A 254 23.58 25.08 2.55
C PHE A 254 23.78 25.52 4.00
N GLY A 255 24.88 25.10 4.65
CA GLY A 255 25.21 25.45 6.03
C GLY A 255 24.11 25.02 7.00
N ASP A 256 23.76 25.91 7.93
CA ASP A 256 22.74 25.68 8.96
C ASP A 256 21.34 25.42 8.37
N LYS A 257 21.10 25.76 7.10
CA LYS A 257 19.82 25.53 6.41
C LYS A 257 19.69 24.14 5.79
N THR A 258 20.72 23.29 5.88
CA THR A 258 20.71 21.97 5.23
C THR A 258 19.52 21.14 5.70
N GLU A 259 19.26 21.09 7.01
CA GLU A 259 18.14 20.33 7.57
C GLU A 259 16.79 20.93 7.17
N GLU A 260 16.66 22.25 7.27
CA GLU A 260 15.44 22.99 6.88
C GLU A 260 15.08 22.70 5.42
N ILE A 261 16.07 22.67 4.52
CA ILE A 261 15.86 22.35 3.11
C ILE A 261 15.38 20.91 2.95
N ILE A 262 15.96 19.94 3.65
CA ILE A 262 15.53 18.53 3.56
C ILE A 262 14.08 18.40 4.03
N GLU A 263 13.73 18.98 5.19
CA GLU A 263 12.37 18.95 5.73
C GLU A 263 11.37 19.62 4.78
N GLU A 264 11.70 20.80 4.25
CA GLU A 264 10.85 21.52 3.31
C GLU A 264 10.64 20.76 2.00
N LEU A 265 11.69 20.13 1.45
CA LEU A 265 11.56 19.34 0.23
C LEU A 265 10.69 18.10 0.47
N ASN A 266 10.88 17.40 1.60
CA ASN A 266 10.04 16.27 1.96
C ASN A 266 8.58 16.67 2.18
N GLU A 267 8.29 17.91 2.60
CA GLU A 267 6.92 18.40 2.75
C GLU A 267 6.31 18.86 1.43
N VAL A 268 7.02 19.71 0.69
CA VAL A 268 6.46 20.41 -0.47
C VAL A 268 6.40 19.51 -1.70
N LEU A 269 7.37 18.62 -1.89
CA LEU A 269 7.41 17.79 -3.10
C LEU A 269 6.35 16.69 -3.10
N VAL A 270 6.00 16.16 -1.93
CA VAL A 270 5.01 15.09 -1.77
C VAL A 270 3.57 15.57 -1.60
N ALA A 271 3.37 16.89 -1.52
CA ALA A 271 2.09 17.55 -1.24
C ALA A 271 1.00 17.26 -2.29
#